data_AF-A0A3A1N5M0-F1
#
_entry.id   AF-A0A3A1N5M0-F1
#
_cell.length_a   1.000
_cell.length_b   1.000
_cell.length_c   1.000
_cell.angle_alpha   90.00
_cell.angle_beta   90.00
_cell.angle_gamma   90.00
#
_symmetry.space_group_name_H-M   'P 1'
#
loop_
_entity.id
_entity.type
_entity.pdbx_description
1 polymer ?
#
loop_
_entity_poly.entity_id
_entity_poly.type
_entity_poly.pdbx_seq_one_letter_code
_entity_poly.pdbx_strand_id
1 'polypeptide(L)'
;MYNVLNKLATMLIAATLLWSCVKDDGPTAFANHAPVIYEQAFNLSGTITDVQMIGMVEAFDSKMGTKLIFSVTTNYNDLFEIDKTTGSLSLKAGKELDL
;
A
#
# COMPACT_ATOMS: atom_id res chain seq x y z
N MET A 1 39.64 56.16 1.44
CA MET A 1 38.87 55.44 0.40
C MET A 1 39.15 53.93 0.31
N TYR A 2 40.14 53.36 1.01
CA TYR A 2 40.45 51.92 0.97
C TYR A 2 39.67 51.05 1.99
N ASN A 3 39.18 51.64 3.08
CA ASN A 3 38.44 50.89 4.13
C ASN A 3 36.94 50.72 3.84
N VAL A 4 36.39 51.44 2.86
CA VAL A 4 34.97 51.36 2.47
C VAL A 4 34.78 50.35 1.33
N LEU A 5 35.75 50.26 0.43
CA LEU A 5 35.78 49.29 -0.67
C LEU A 5 35.93 47.84 -0.15
N ASN A 6 36.72 47.63 0.91
CA ASN A 6 36.86 46.31 1.55
C ASN A 6 35.60 45.90 2.34
N LYS A 7 34.87 46.87 2.91
CA LYS A 7 33.60 46.64 3.62
C LYS A 7 32.44 46.36 2.65
N LEU A 8 32.41 47.01 1.49
CA LEU A 8 31.43 46.75 0.43
C LEU A 8 31.71 45.42 -0.29
N ALA A 9 32.98 45.08 -0.52
CA ALA A 9 33.36 43.79 -1.09
C ALA A 9 33.04 42.61 -0.16
N THR A 10 33.24 42.76 1.16
CA THR A 10 32.86 41.73 2.15
C THR A 10 31.35 41.64 2.37
N MET A 11 30.59 42.72 2.16
CA MET A 11 29.13 42.71 2.25
C MET A 11 28.44 42.07 1.03
N LEU A 12 29.04 42.15 -0.17
CA LEU A 12 28.51 41.47 -1.37
C LEU A 12 28.76 39.96 -1.36
N ILE A 13 29.87 39.51 -0.76
CA ILE A 13 30.21 38.07 -0.65
C ILE A 13 29.32 37.38 0.39
N ALA A 14 28.83 38.10 1.41
CA ALA A 14 27.90 37.56 2.40
C ALA A 14 26.45 37.39 1.88
N ALA A 15 26.05 38.13 0.83
CA ALA A 15 24.68 38.10 0.30
C ALA A 15 24.42 36.94 -0.68
N THR A 16 25.47 36.30 -1.21
CA THR A 16 25.36 35.24 -2.23
C THR A 16 25.45 33.82 -1.65
N LEU A 17 25.75 33.68 -0.36
CA LEU A 17 25.85 32.40 0.35
C LEU A 17 24.51 31.84 0.86
N LEU A 18 23.38 32.55 0.65
CA LEU A 18 22.04 32.04 0.99
C LEU A 18 21.32 31.38 -0.19
N TRP A 19 21.97 31.28 -1.36
CA TRP A 19 21.48 30.51 -2.51
C TRP A 19 22.29 29.25 -2.81
N SER A 20 23.21 28.86 -1.94
CA SER A 20 23.84 27.55 -2.04
C SER A 20 22.84 26.46 -1.65
N CYS A 21 22.14 25.95 -2.67
CA CYS A 21 21.43 24.67 -2.71
C CYS A 21 20.32 24.48 -1.66
N VAL A 22 19.12 24.98 -1.98
CA VAL A 22 17.98 24.07 -1.91
C VAL A 22 18.27 22.99 -2.96
N LYS A 23 18.86 21.88 -2.53
CA LYS A 23 18.67 20.62 -3.26
C LYS A 23 17.18 20.36 -3.14
N ASP A 24 16.45 20.73 -4.18
CA ASP A 24 15.12 20.20 -4.45
C ASP A 24 15.32 18.73 -4.79
N ASP A 25 15.64 17.93 -3.77
CA ASP A 25 15.41 16.50 -3.81
C ASP A 25 13.88 16.36 -3.74
N GLY A 26 13.22 16.70 -4.85
CA GLY A 26 11.79 16.55 -5.03
C GLY A 26 11.37 15.16 -4.55
N PRO A 27 10.10 14.97 -4.14
CA PRO A 27 9.68 13.81 -3.36
C PRO A 27 10.26 12.54 -3.99
N THR A 28 11.21 11.91 -3.28
CA THR A 28 11.78 10.65 -3.69
C THR A 28 10.62 9.67 -3.71
N ALA A 29 10.07 9.42 -4.90
CA ALA A 29 8.96 8.54 -5.07
C ALA A 29 9.45 7.15 -4.64
N PHE A 30 9.06 6.72 -3.44
CA PHE A 30 9.32 5.36 -2.99
C PHE A 30 8.79 4.42 -4.07
N ALA A 31 9.63 3.53 -4.61
CA ALA A 31 9.20 2.56 -5.62
C ALA A 31 8.00 1.76 -5.08
N ASN A 32 6.89 1.71 -5.82
CA ASN A 32 5.75 0.88 -5.40
C ASN A 32 6.15 -0.59 -5.50
N HIS A 33 5.86 -1.37 -4.46
CA HIS A 33 6.10 -2.80 -4.48
C HIS A 33 4.76 -3.51 -4.64
N ALA A 34 4.76 -4.65 -5.33
CA ALA A 34 3.57 -5.47 -5.39
C ALA A 34 3.27 -6.05 -3.99
N PRO A 35 1.99 -6.24 -3.64
CA PRO A 35 1.64 -6.97 -2.42
C PRO A 35 2.07 -8.43 -2.53
N VAL A 36 2.36 -9.05 -1.39
CA VAL A 36 2.72 -10.45 -1.26
C VAL A 36 1.59 -11.20 -0.56
N ILE A 37 1.19 -12.34 -1.12
CA ILE A 37 0.25 -13.28 -0.50
C ILE A 37 0.97 -14.61 -0.31
N TYR A 38 0.90 -15.17 0.89
CA TYR A 38 1.40 -16.51 1.19
C TYR A 38 0.26 -17.53 1.08
N GLU A 39 0.62 -18.79 0.88
CA GLU A 39 -0.35 -19.89 0.86
C GLU A 39 -1.13 -19.97 2.18
N GLN A 40 -2.44 -20.07 2.05
CA GLN A 40 -3.39 -20.11 3.17
C GLN A 40 -4.39 -21.22 2.92
N ALA A 41 -4.78 -21.91 3.99
CA ALA A 41 -5.77 -22.99 3.95
C ALA A 41 -6.81 -22.78 5.05
N PHE A 42 -8.08 -22.97 4.69
CA PHE A 42 -9.20 -22.94 5.62
C PHE A 42 -9.75 -24.36 5.76
N ASN A 43 -9.74 -24.88 6.99
CA ASN A 43 -10.32 -26.18 7.28
C ASN A 43 -11.78 -25.97 7.71
N LEU A 44 -12.68 -26.48 6.90
CA LEU A 44 -14.13 -26.37 7.09
C LEU A 44 -14.69 -27.72 7.54
N SER A 45 -15.78 -27.68 8.29
CA SER A 45 -16.47 -28.89 8.75
C SER A 45 -17.96 -28.63 8.85
N GLY A 46 -18.76 -29.61 8.42
CA GLY A 46 -20.20 -29.48 8.36
C GLY A 46 -20.65 -28.59 7.20
N THR A 47 -21.94 -28.25 7.21
CA THR A 47 -22.57 -27.44 6.18
C THR A 47 -22.24 -25.96 6.36
N ILE A 48 -21.72 -25.35 5.30
CA ILE A 48 -21.44 -23.90 5.22
C ILE A 48 -22.47 -23.23 4.33
N THR A 49 -23.09 -22.15 4.80
CA THR A 49 -24.08 -21.35 4.05
C THR A 49 -23.51 -19.99 3.66
N ASP A 50 -24.21 -19.30 2.74
CA ASP A 50 -23.86 -17.96 2.23
C ASP A 50 -23.80 -16.84 3.29
N VAL A 51 -24.39 -17.05 4.46
CA VAL A 51 -24.32 -16.10 5.59
C VAL A 51 -23.09 -16.30 6.49
N GLN A 52 -22.28 -17.34 6.24
CA GLN A 52 -21.10 -17.65 7.03
C GLN A 52 -19.82 -17.18 6.36
N MET A 53 -18.96 -16.54 7.14
CA MET A 53 -17.59 -16.23 6.73
C MET A 53 -16.74 -17.49 6.86
N ILE A 54 -16.04 -17.86 5.78
CA ILE A 54 -15.06 -18.96 5.76
C ILE A 54 -13.77 -18.50 6.44
N GLY A 55 -13.32 -17.28 6.16
CA GLY A 55 -12.16 -16.68 6.80
C GLY A 55 -11.73 -15.38 6.12
N MET A 56 -10.65 -14.78 6.64
CA MET A 56 -10.01 -13.62 6.05
C MET A 56 -8.77 -14.04 5.26
N VAL A 57 -8.68 -13.60 4.00
CA VAL A 57 -7.48 -13.76 3.19
C VAL A 57 -6.49 -12.66 3.52
N GLU A 58 -5.32 -13.03 4.04
CA GLU A 58 -4.27 -12.09 4.42
C GLU A 58 -3.30 -11.86 3.27
N ALA A 59 -2.92 -10.60 3.05
CA ALA A 59 -1.86 -10.19 2.14
C ALA A 59 -1.10 -9.00 2.73
N PHE A 60 0.16 -8.87 2.35
CA PHE A 60 1.08 -7.90 2.93
C PHE A 60 1.59 -6.94 1.87
N ASP A 61 1.52 -5.64 2.14
CA ASP A 61 2.23 -4.63 1.38
C ASP A 61 3.24 -3.95 2.32
N SER A 62 4.50 -3.89 1.89
CA SER A 62 5.59 -3.29 2.68
C SER A 62 5.40 -1.81 2.98
N LYS A 63 4.49 -1.13 2.27
CA LYS A 63 4.17 0.27 2.48
C LYS A 63 2.89 0.41 3.29
N MET A 64 3.05 0.93 4.51
CA MET A 64 1.91 1.32 5.34
C MET A 64 1.00 2.32 4.59
N GLY A 65 -0.30 2.04 4.57
CA GLY A 65 -1.31 2.93 3.98
C GLY A 65 -1.71 2.61 2.53
N THR A 66 -1.10 1.61 1.88
CA THR A 66 -1.58 1.14 0.56
C THR A 66 -2.86 0.31 0.72
N LYS A 67 -3.89 0.61 -0.07
CA LYS A 67 -5.14 -0.15 -0.08
C LYS A 67 -4.96 -1.43 -0.90
N LEU A 68 -5.23 -2.58 -0.27
CA LEU A 68 -5.28 -3.87 -0.94
C LEU A 68 -6.64 -4.07 -1.62
N ILE A 69 -6.62 -4.73 -2.77
CA ILE A 69 -7.83 -5.15 -3.49
C ILE A 69 -7.78 -6.65 -3.74
N PHE A 70 -8.80 -7.35 -3.28
CA PHE A 70 -8.89 -8.80 -3.36
C PHE A 70 -9.85 -9.25 -4.48
N SER A 71 -9.54 -10.39 -5.08
CA SER A 71 -10.38 -11.06 -6.10
C SER A 71 -10.05 -12.55 -6.18
N VAL A 72 -11.03 -13.38 -6.52
CA VAL A 72 -10.84 -14.81 -6.78
C VAL A 72 -10.61 -15.03 -8.27
N THR A 73 -9.46 -15.61 -8.65
CA THR A 73 -9.12 -15.88 -10.06
C THR A 73 -9.68 -17.22 -10.55
N THR A 74 -9.51 -18.26 -9.75
CA THR A 74 -10.07 -19.60 -10.02
C THR A 74 -11.10 -19.90 -8.96
N ASN A 75 -12.35 -20.11 -9.38
CA ASN A 75 -13.47 -20.27 -8.47
C ASN A 75 -14.23 -21.53 -8.82
N TYR A 76 -14.12 -22.56 -7.97
CA TYR A 76 -14.76 -23.84 -8.21
C TYR A 76 -16.28 -23.68 -8.27
N ASN A 77 -16.87 -24.00 -9.44
CA ASN A 77 -18.30 -23.86 -9.72
C ASN A 77 -18.90 -22.49 -9.39
N ASP A 78 -18.07 -21.44 -9.39
CA ASP A 78 -18.47 -20.08 -9.03
C ASP A 78 -19.12 -19.99 -7.62
N LEU A 79 -18.66 -20.82 -6.68
CA LEU A 79 -19.26 -20.95 -5.34
C LEU A 79 -18.84 -19.85 -4.37
N PHE A 80 -17.62 -19.32 -4.52
CA PHE A 80 -17.03 -18.42 -3.52
C PHE A 80 -17.14 -16.95 -3.93
N GLU A 81 -17.15 -16.06 -2.95
CA GLU A 81 -16.95 -14.63 -3.15
C GLU A 81 -15.97 -14.08 -2.11
N ILE A 82 -15.32 -12.97 -2.47
CA ILE A 82 -14.39 -12.28 -1.59
C ILE A 82 -14.71 -10.80 -1.53
N ASP A 83 -14.83 -10.25 -0.33
CA ASP A 83 -14.92 -8.81 -0.19
C ASP A 83 -13.62 -8.17 -0.66
N LYS A 84 -13.75 -7.23 -1.60
CA LYS A 84 -12.61 -6.66 -2.32
C LYS A 84 -11.70 -5.84 -1.42
N THR A 85 -12.15 -5.40 -0.24
CA THR A 85 -11.39 -4.47 0.61
C THR A 85 -10.90 -5.08 1.91
N THR A 86 -11.64 -6.04 2.44
CA THR A 86 -11.34 -6.72 3.70
C THR A 86 -10.70 -8.08 3.49
N GLY A 87 -10.89 -8.70 2.32
CA GLY A 87 -10.43 -10.07 2.06
C GLY A 87 -11.31 -11.15 2.69
N SER A 88 -12.50 -10.80 3.20
CA SER A 88 -13.46 -11.77 3.73
C SER A 88 -13.92 -12.74 2.65
N LEU A 89 -13.62 -14.02 2.80
CA LEU A 89 -14.04 -15.11 1.94
C LEU A 89 -15.35 -15.72 2.46
N SER A 90 -16.33 -15.88 1.59
CA SER A 90 -17.63 -16.51 1.88
C SER A 90 -18.14 -17.27 0.65
N LEU A 91 -19.30 -17.92 0.80
CA LEU A 91 -20.04 -18.44 -0.34
C LEU A 91 -20.91 -17.34 -0.96
N LYS A 92 -21.17 -17.43 -2.26
CA LYS A 92 -22.11 -16.54 -2.95
C LYS A 92 -23.52 -16.71 -2.42
N ALA A 93 -24.32 -15.66 -2.57
CA ALA A 93 -25.74 -15.66 -2.20
C ALA A 93 -26.50 -16.91 -2.71
N GLY A 94 -27.24 -17.56 -1.82
CA GLY A 94 -28.02 -18.77 -2.07
C GLY A 94 -27.20 -20.04 -2.28
N LYS A 95 -25.88 -20.01 -2.05
CA LYS A 95 -25.02 -21.20 -2.12
C LYS A 95 -24.86 -21.85 -0.74
N GLU A 96 -24.60 -23.15 -0.80
CA GLU A 96 -24.30 -24.00 0.34
C GLU A 96 -23.20 -24.98 -0.07
N LEU A 97 -22.32 -25.30 0.87
CA LEU A 97 -21.28 -26.30 0.71
C LEU A 97 -21.40 -27.31 1.86
N ASP A 98 -21.75 -28.55 1.52
CA ASP A 98 -21.82 -29.67 2.47
C ASP A 98 -20.57 -30.54 2.30
N LEU A 99 -19.86 -30.81 3.40
CA LEU A 99 -18.51 -31.39 3.45
C LEU A 99 -18.44 -32.71 4.22
#